data_AF-A0A9D2B362-F1
#
_entry.id   AF-A0A9D2B362-F1
#
_cell.length_a   1.000
_cell.length_b   1.000
_cell.length_c   1.000
_cell.angle_alpha   90.00
_cell.angle_beta   90.00
_cell.angle_gamma   90.00
#
_symmetry.space_group_name_H-M   'P 1'
#
loop_
_entity.id
_entity.type
_entity.pdbx_description
1 polymer ?
#
loop_
_entity_poly.entity_id
_entity_poly.type
_entity_poly.pdbx_seq_one_letter_code
_entity_poly.pdbx_strand_id
1 'polypeptide(L)'
;MKLFQIRLREIVKINGVPAAVIGIGLALILYASGGTENPLDYVVLLVSVLCMSVFFSIHYLTIYYLLQPYNAGTEMKSGMYQIIMSATYLICFLMMQVRMPILIFGIACIVFCVLYSVIACILVYRFAPRTFRLRA
;
A
#
# COMPACT_ATOMS: atom_id res chain seq x y z
N MET A 1 -6.24 4.07 19.83
CA MET A 1 -6.90 3.52 18.62
C MET A 1 -7.50 4.57 17.71
N LYS A 2 -8.26 5.57 18.20
CA LYS A 2 -8.81 6.66 17.34
C LYS A 2 -7.76 7.41 16.52
N LEU A 3 -6.59 7.71 17.11
CA LEU A 3 -5.50 8.41 16.41
C LEU A 3 -4.94 7.63 15.22
N PHE A 4 -4.82 6.30 15.32
CA PHE A 4 -4.36 5.45 14.21
C PHE A 4 -5.36 5.48 13.04
N GLN A 5 -6.66 5.35 13.33
CA GLN A 5 -7.71 5.41 12.31
C GLN A 5 -7.76 6.78 11.61
N ILE A 6 -7.55 7.87 12.36
CA ILE A 6 -7.47 9.22 11.81
C ILE A 6 -6.28 9.34 10.85
N ARG A 7 -5.08 8.97 11.31
CA ARG A 7 -3.88 9.03 10.45
C ARG A 7 -3.97 8.11 9.24
N LEU A 8 -4.57 6.93 9.39
CA LEU A 8 -4.78 6.03 8.27
C LEU A 8 -5.69 6.66 7.22
N ARG A 9 -6.83 7.23 7.64
CA ARG A 9 -7.75 7.93 6.73
C ARG A 9 -7.09 9.12 6.06
N GLU A 10 -6.28 9.89 6.78
CA GLU A 10 -5.54 11.03 6.23
C GLU A 10 -4.51 10.59 5.17
N ILE A 11 -3.66 9.61 5.48
CA ILE A 11 -2.64 9.12 4.54
C ILE A 11 -3.31 8.50 3.31
N VAL A 12 -4.36 7.70 3.48
CA VAL A 12 -5.10 7.13 2.35
C VAL A 12 -5.74 8.23 1.49
N LYS A 13 -6.26 9.30 2.10
CA LYS A 13 -6.82 10.44 1.34
C LYS A 13 -5.73 11.19 0.57
N ILE A 14 -4.58 11.43 1.19
CA ILE A 14 -3.43 12.13 0.59
C ILE A 14 -2.85 11.31 -0.56
N ASN A 15 -2.61 10.01 -0.35
CA ASN A 15 -2.05 9.09 -1.36
C ASN A 15 -3.08 8.66 -2.42
N GLY A 16 -4.38 8.82 -2.14
CA GLY A 16 -5.44 8.52 -3.08
C GLY A 16 -5.48 9.48 -4.27
N VAL A 17 -5.16 10.76 -4.06
CA VAL A 17 -5.11 11.76 -5.14
C VAL A 17 -4.08 11.42 -6.22
N PRO A 18 -2.78 11.24 -5.91
CA PRO A 18 -1.79 10.87 -6.92
C PRO A 18 -2.09 9.49 -7.52
N ALA A 19 -2.62 8.55 -6.74
CA ALA A 19 -3.01 7.25 -7.26
C ALA A 19 -4.16 7.33 -8.28
N ALA A 20 -5.16 8.18 -8.05
CA ALA A 20 -6.23 8.40 -9.00
C ALA A 20 -5.71 9.03 -10.30
N VAL A 21 -4.81 10.03 -10.19
CA VAL A 21 -4.17 10.66 -11.35
C VAL A 21 -3.39 9.63 -12.17
N ILE A 22 -2.58 8.79 -11.50
CA ILE A 22 -1.81 7.72 -12.15
C ILE A 22 -2.75 6.68 -12.79
N GLY A 23 -3.79 6.25 -12.07
CA GLY A 23 -4.74 5.24 -12.57
C GLY A 23 -5.50 5.72 -13.81
N ILE A 24 -5.98 6.96 -13.80
CA ILE A 24 -6.63 7.58 -14.97
C ILE A 24 -5.62 7.75 -16.11
N GLY A 25 -4.41 8.24 -15.82
CA GLY A 25 -3.36 8.40 -16.82
C GLY A 25 -3.01 7.08 -17.52
N LEU A 26 -2.84 6.00 -16.74
CA LEU A 26 -2.58 4.66 -17.29
C LEU A 26 -3.74 4.13 -18.11
N ALA A 27 -4.98 4.32 -17.68
CA ALA A 27 -6.17 3.93 -18.45
C ALA A 27 -6.27 4.67 -19.78
N LEU A 28 -5.96 5.98 -19.81
CA LEU A 28 -5.93 6.78 -21.03
C LEU A 28 -4.83 6.34 -21.98
N ILE A 29 -3.63 6.03 -21.47
CA ILE A 29 -2.52 5.50 -22.28
C ILE A 29 -2.91 4.14 -22.88
N LEU A 30 -3.53 3.27 -22.10
CA LEU A 30 -4.02 1.97 -22.57
C LEU A 30 -5.07 2.14 -23.69
N TYR A 31 -5.94 3.13 -23.55
CA TYR A 31 -6.98 3.44 -24.54
C TYR A 31 -6.37 3.98 -25.83
N ALA A 32 -5.47 4.97 -25.72
CA ALA A 32 -4.80 5.60 -26.86
C ALA A 32 -3.89 4.62 -27.63
N SER A 33 -3.31 3.64 -26.94
CA SER A 33 -2.48 2.59 -27.56
C SER A 33 -3.29 1.45 -28.18
N GLY A 34 -4.61 1.40 -27.99
CA GLY A 34 -5.45 0.28 -28.44
C GLY A 34 -5.11 -1.03 -27.74
N GLY A 35 -4.57 -0.99 -26.52
CA GLY A 35 -3.99 -2.15 -25.85
C GLY A 35 -5.00 -3.20 -25.36
N THR A 36 -6.29 -2.87 -25.32
CA THR A 36 -7.37 -3.83 -25.02
C THR A 36 -8.72 -3.38 -25.58
N GLU A 37 -9.48 -4.32 -26.12
CA GLU A 37 -10.86 -4.11 -26.57
C GLU A 37 -11.86 -4.23 -25.43
N ASN A 38 -11.47 -4.80 -24.28
CA ASN A 38 -12.38 -5.05 -23.17
C ASN A 38 -12.52 -3.81 -22.26
N PRO A 39 -13.71 -3.20 -22.15
CA PRO A 39 -13.94 -2.05 -21.28
C PRO A 39 -13.65 -2.32 -19.80
N LEU A 40 -13.73 -3.59 -19.37
CA LEU A 40 -13.49 -3.98 -17.98
C LEU A 40 -12.03 -3.79 -17.56
N ASP A 41 -11.08 -3.92 -18.49
CA ASP A 41 -9.64 -3.82 -18.18
C ASP A 41 -9.27 -2.42 -17.69
N TYR A 42 -9.91 -1.38 -18.23
CA TYR A 42 -9.71 0.01 -17.81
C TYR A 42 -10.18 0.24 -16.37
N VAL A 43 -11.35 -0.29 -16.03
CA VAL A 43 -11.92 -0.18 -14.68
C VAL A 43 -11.08 -0.98 -13.69
N VAL A 44 -10.71 -2.21 -14.05
CA VAL A 44 -9.88 -3.08 -13.21
C VAL A 44 -8.51 -2.46 -12.98
N LEU A 45 -7.90 -1.86 -14.01
CA LEU A 45 -6.64 -1.14 -13.89
C LEU A 45 -6.76 0.01 -12.88
N LEU A 46 -7.77 0.87 -13.03
CA LEU A 46 -7.97 2.02 -12.14
C LEU A 46 -8.21 1.58 -10.69
N VAL A 47 -9.06 0.57 -10.48
CA VAL A 47 -9.34 0.02 -9.15
C VAL A 47 -8.08 -0.60 -8.54
N SER A 48 -7.30 -1.34 -9.32
CA SER A 48 -6.07 -1.99 -8.82
C SER A 48 -5.03 -0.99 -8.34
N VAL A 49 -4.86 0.14 -9.04
CA VAL A 49 -3.93 1.22 -8.64
C VAL A 49 -4.37 1.87 -7.33
N LEU A 50 -5.68 2.11 -7.16
CA LEU A 50 -6.22 2.64 -5.90
C LEU A 50 -6.05 1.64 -4.75
N CYS A 51 -6.33 0.36 -4.98
CA CYS A 51 -6.10 -0.69 -3.99
C CYS A 51 -4.63 -0.75 -3.55
N MET A 52 -3.69 -0.66 -4.50
CA MET A 52 -2.26 -0.68 -4.19
C MET A 52 -1.81 0.53 -3.37
N SER A 53 -2.34 1.72 -3.67
CA SER A 53 -2.10 2.93 -2.88
C SER A 53 -2.57 2.77 -1.43
N VAL A 54 -3.76 2.19 -1.23
CA VAL A 54 -4.29 1.90 0.11
C VAL A 54 -3.43 0.86 0.83
N PHE A 55 -3.03 -0.21 0.15
CA PHE A 55 -2.15 -1.25 0.70
C PHE A 55 -0.82 -0.67 1.20
N PHE A 56 -0.11 0.10 0.36
CA PHE A 56 1.17 0.70 0.76
C PHE A 56 1.01 1.68 1.92
N SER A 57 -0.10 2.43 1.95
CA SER A 57 -0.43 3.35 3.05
C SER A 57 -0.62 2.60 4.38
N ILE A 58 -1.38 1.50 4.37
CA ILE A 58 -1.60 0.66 5.55
C ILE A 58 -0.31 -0.03 5.99
N HIS A 59 0.44 -0.59 5.04
CA HIS A 59 1.70 -1.28 5.29
C HIS A 59 2.71 -0.36 6.00
N TYR A 60 2.94 0.83 5.44
CA TYR A 60 3.84 1.81 6.00
C TYR A 60 3.41 2.23 7.42
N LEU A 61 2.13 2.54 7.60
CA LEU A 61 1.60 2.96 8.90
C LEU A 61 1.71 1.83 9.94
N THR A 62 1.45 0.59 9.55
CA THR A 62 1.54 -0.59 10.42
C THR A 62 2.95 -0.77 10.94
N ILE A 63 3.95 -0.71 10.06
CA ILE A 63 5.36 -0.83 10.43
C ILE A 63 5.78 0.36 11.30
N TYR A 64 5.37 1.58 10.94
CA TYR A 64 5.67 2.78 11.73
C TYR A 64 5.15 2.67 13.18
N TYR A 65 3.91 2.20 13.36
CA TYR A 65 3.30 2.04 14.68
C TYR A 65 3.86 0.85 15.48
N LEU A 66 4.32 -0.20 14.81
CA LEU A 66 4.89 -1.39 15.47
C LEU A 66 6.34 -1.20 15.91
N LEU A 67 7.15 -0.56 15.05
CA LEU A 67 8.61 -0.52 15.19
C LEU A 67 9.15 0.85 15.61
N GLN A 68 8.34 1.91 15.54
CA GLN A 68 8.70 3.30 15.84
C GLN A 68 10.14 3.65 15.43
N PRO A 69 10.43 3.64 14.11
CA PRO A 69 11.80 3.66 13.60
C PRO A 69 12.55 4.97 13.83
N TYR A 70 11.83 6.05 14.13
CA TYR A 70 12.37 7.40 14.30
C TYR A 70 12.49 7.76 15.79
N ASN A 71 13.68 8.24 16.17
CA ASN A 71 13.92 8.79 17.50
C ASN A 71 13.49 10.28 17.57
N ALA A 72 13.52 10.90 18.75
CA ALA A 72 13.14 12.32 18.93
C ALA A 72 13.94 13.30 18.04
N GLY A 73 15.17 12.93 17.63
CA GLY A 73 16.00 13.67 16.68
C GLY A 73 15.74 13.36 15.21
N THR A 74 14.64 12.69 14.85
CA THR A 74 14.28 12.24 13.48
C THR A 74 15.25 11.26 12.82
N GLU A 75 16.25 10.77 13.56
CA GLU A 75 17.16 9.74 13.07
C GLU A 75 16.48 8.37 13.00
N MET A 76 16.65 7.69 11.87
CA MET A 76 16.18 6.33 11.66
C MET A 76 17.16 5.34 12.31
N LYS A 77 16.80 4.77 13.46
CA LYS A 77 17.66 3.80 14.18
C LYS A 77 17.24 2.33 14.05
N SER A 78 16.02 2.05 13.62
CA SER A 78 15.52 0.67 13.55
C SER A 78 15.99 -0.05 12.29
N GLY A 79 16.99 -0.92 12.43
CA GLY A 79 17.44 -1.81 11.34
C GLY A 79 16.34 -2.77 10.88
N MET A 80 15.43 -3.18 11.78
CA MET A 80 14.26 -4.00 11.44
C MET A 80 13.33 -3.28 10.45
N TYR A 81 13.11 -1.98 10.62
CA TYR A 81 12.33 -1.18 9.67
C TYR A 81 13.00 -1.15 8.28
N GLN A 82 14.31 -0.94 8.23
CA GLN A 82 15.06 -0.94 6.96
C GLN A 82 14.99 -2.29 6.24
N ILE A 83 15.10 -3.40 6.97
CA ILE A 83 15.02 -4.75 6.40
C ILE A 83 13.62 -4.99 5.82
N ILE A 84 12.55 -4.68 6.56
CA ILE A 84 11.18 -4.92 6.10
C ILE A 84 10.86 -4.04 4.88
N MET A 85 11.23 -2.76 4.91
CA MET A 85 11.02 -1.87 3.75
C MET A 85 11.81 -2.37 2.53
N SER A 86 13.09 -2.70 2.69
CA SER A 86 13.93 -3.23 1.61
C SER A 86 13.36 -4.52 1.01
N ALA A 87 12.90 -5.44 1.86
CA ALA A 87 12.27 -6.69 1.40
C ALA A 87 10.99 -6.42 0.59
N THR A 88 10.16 -5.47 1.04
CA THR A 88 8.92 -5.11 0.36
C THR A 88 9.22 -4.52 -1.02
N TYR A 89 10.17 -3.59 -1.11
CA TYR A 89 10.61 -3.03 -2.40
C TYR A 89 11.21 -4.09 -3.33
N LEU A 90 12.00 -5.03 -2.80
CA LEU A 90 12.57 -6.13 -3.58
C LEU A 90 11.47 -7.01 -4.18
N ILE A 91 10.44 -7.36 -3.40
CA ILE A 91 9.29 -8.14 -3.89
C ILE A 91 8.58 -7.38 -5.01
N CYS A 92 8.31 -6.08 -4.82
CA CYS A 92 7.67 -5.26 -5.85
C CYS A 92 8.51 -5.18 -7.14
N PHE A 93 9.83 -5.10 -7.01
CA PHE A 93 10.74 -5.12 -8.14
C PHE A 93 10.66 -6.44 -8.92
N LEU A 94 10.65 -7.58 -8.21
CA LEU A 94 10.48 -8.89 -8.85
C LEU A 94 9.12 -9.01 -9.53
N MET A 95 8.05 -8.52 -8.89
CA MET A 95 6.70 -8.53 -9.48
C MET A 95 6.61 -7.68 -10.75
N MET A 96 7.37 -6.60 -10.87
CA MET A 96 7.40 -5.77 -12.09
C MET A 96 7.91 -6.54 -13.31
N GLN A 97 8.73 -7.58 -13.12
CA GLN A 97 9.23 -8.42 -14.22
C GLN A 97 8.21 -9.46 -14.69
N VAL A 98 7.17 -9.73 -13.89
CA VAL A 98 6.15 -10.73 -14.21
C VAL A 98 5.12 -10.13 -15.15
N ARG A 99 5.05 -10.63 -16.38
CA ARG A 99 4.01 -10.25 -17.33
C ARG A 99 2.74 -11.06 -17.07
N MET A 100 1.66 -10.40 -16.66
CA MET A 100 0.35 -11.02 -16.44
C MET A 100 -0.75 -10.27 -17.17
N PRO A 101 -1.84 -10.96 -17.57
CA PRO A 101 -3.05 -10.30 -18.06
C PRO A 101 -3.62 -9.33 -17.02
N ILE A 102 -4.13 -8.18 -17.48
CA ILE A 102 -4.60 -7.08 -16.63
C ILE A 102 -5.70 -7.56 -15.66
N LEU A 103 -6.63 -8.39 -16.13
CA LEU A 103 -7.69 -8.96 -15.28
C LEU A 103 -7.15 -9.82 -14.14
N ILE A 104 -6.21 -10.73 -14.44
CA ILE A 104 -5.62 -11.63 -13.45
C ILE A 104 -4.84 -10.81 -12.42
N PHE A 105 -4.03 -9.84 -12.90
CA PHE A 105 -3.29 -8.94 -12.03
C PHE A 105 -4.23 -8.13 -11.14
N GLY A 106 -5.29 -7.55 -11.70
CA GLY A 106 -6.24 -6.72 -10.96
C GLY A 106 -7.00 -7.50 -9.89
N ILE A 107 -7.52 -8.69 -10.21
CA ILE A 107 -8.19 -9.55 -9.23
C ILE A 107 -7.23 -9.97 -8.12
N ALA A 108 -6.03 -10.45 -8.48
CA ALA A 108 -5.02 -10.85 -7.52
C ALA A 108 -4.62 -9.68 -6.60
N CYS A 109 -4.43 -8.49 -7.17
CA CYS A 109 -4.12 -7.25 -6.47
C CYS A 109 -5.22 -6.88 -5.47
N ILE A 110 -6.49 -6.89 -5.89
CA ILE A 110 -7.63 -6.58 -5.01
C ILE A 110 -7.72 -7.58 -3.87
N VAL A 111 -7.67 -8.88 -4.17
CA VAL A 111 -7.73 -9.95 -3.15
C VAL A 111 -6.59 -9.81 -2.15
N PHE A 112 -5.36 -9.61 -2.63
CA PHE A 112 -4.20 -9.42 -1.78
C PHE A 112 -4.31 -8.17 -0.91
N CYS A 113 -4.72 -7.03 -1.48
CA CYS A 113 -4.90 -5.79 -0.74
C CYS A 113 -5.94 -5.94 0.37
N VAL A 114 -7.08 -6.57 0.09
CA VAL A 114 -8.14 -6.80 1.08
C VAL A 114 -7.65 -7.72 2.20
N LEU A 115 -7.09 -8.89 1.86
CA LEU A 115 -6.59 -9.84 2.84
C LEU A 115 -5.49 -9.22 3.72
N TYR A 116 -4.52 -8.55 3.11
CA TYR A 116 -3.44 -7.90 3.84
C TYR A 116 -3.95 -6.77 4.74
N SER A 117 -4.87 -5.93 4.25
CA SER A 117 -5.45 -4.84 5.05
C SER A 117 -6.15 -5.36 6.30
N VAL A 118 -6.88 -6.47 6.18
CA VAL A 118 -7.52 -7.15 7.32
C VAL A 118 -6.46 -7.67 8.29
N ILE A 119 -5.44 -8.38 7.81
CA ILE A 119 -4.36 -8.92 8.66
C ILE A 119 -3.60 -7.79 9.37
N ALA A 120 -3.25 -6.72 8.64
CA ALA A 120 -2.54 -5.56 9.17
C ALA A 120 -3.38 -4.84 10.24
N CYS A 121 -4.68 -4.66 10.01
CA CYS A 121 -5.58 -4.11 11.02
C CYS A 121 -5.58 -4.98 12.29
N ILE A 122 -5.76 -6.30 12.15
CA ILE A 122 -5.73 -7.24 13.29
C ILE A 122 -4.39 -7.16 14.03
N LEU A 123 -3.28 -7.11 13.29
CA LEU A 123 -1.93 -7.04 13.86
C LEU A 123 -1.75 -5.74 14.65
N VAL A 124 -2.17 -4.60 14.11
CA VAL A 124 -2.16 -3.32 14.81
C VAL A 124 -3.03 -3.37 16.06
N TYR A 125 -4.27 -3.85 15.99
CA TYR A 125 -5.12 -3.93 17.17
C TYR A 125 -4.55 -4.84 18.27
N ARG A 126 -3.88 -5.93 17.89
CA ARG A 126 -3.32 -6.92 18.82
C ARG A 126 -1.99 -6.48 19.43
N PHE A 127 -1.10 -5.88 18.64
CA PHE A 127 0.26 -5.55 19.06
C PHE A 127 0.45 -4.09 19.48
N ALA A 128 -0.32 -3.13 18.93
CA ALA A 128 -0.24 -1.74 19.34
C ALA A 128 -0.42 -1.49 20.85
N PRO A 129 -1.30 -2.19 21.61
CA PRO A 129 -1.38 -1.97 23.06
C PRO A 129 -0.14 -2.49 23.81
N ARG A 130 0.69 -3.35 23.21
CA ARG A 130 1.89 -3.95 23.83
C ARG A 130 3.19 -3.22 23.47
N THR A 131 3.26 -2.54 22.32
CA THR A 131 4.47 -1.82 21.85
C THR A 131 4.42 -0.31 21.99
N PHE A 132 3.27 0.31 22.31
CA PHE A 132 3.18 1.77 22.55
C PHE A 132 3.78 2.16 23.91
N ARG A 133 5.10 2.02 24.06
CA ARG A 133 5.86 2.67 25.12
C ARG A 133 6.35 4.01 24.58
N LEU A 134 5.80 5.11 25.09
CA LEU A 134 6.40 6.43 24.95
C LEU A 134 7.83 6.34 25.52
N ARG A 135 8.84 6.23 24.65
CA ARG A 135 10.22 6.55 25.04
C ARG A 135 10.29 8.06 25.12
N ALA A 136 10.24 8.56 26.36
CA ALA A 136 10.74 9.88 26.71
C ALA A 136 12.26 9.95 26.42
#